data_AF-A0A9P8F5R0-F1
#
_entry.id   AF-A0A9P8F5R0-F1
#
_cell.length_a   1.000
_cell.length_b   1.000
_cell.length_c   1.000
_cell.angle_alpha   90.00
_cell.angle_beta   90.00
_cell.angle_gamma   90.00
#
_symmetry.space_group_name_H-M   'P 1'
#
loop_
_entity.id
_entity.type
_entity.pdbx_description
1 polymer ?
#
loop_
_entity_poly.entity_id
_entity_poly.type
_entity_poly.pdbx_seq_one_letter_code
_entity_poly.pdbx_strand_id
1 'polypeptide(L)'
;RTGGKSQLLAPYVESIFSLLQTIYQDPNRSEALLRTSMGVIGDLSETFPNGEYSASFSQQWVTSMAREVRANKEYSQRTQDTARWAREQIKRQSAAAANVQMS
;
A
#
# COMPACT_ATOMS: atom_id res chain seq x y z
N ARG A 1 -6.76 14.65 17.77
CA ARG A 1 -7.75 14.50 16.68
C ARG A 1 -7.23 15.24 15.45
N THR A 2 -6.74 14.51 14.45
CA THR A 2 -6.22 15.00 13.17
C THR A 2 -7.33 15.10 12.10
N GLY A 3 -8.57 15.41 12.50
CA GLY A 3 -9.69 15.52 11.57
C GLY A 3 -9.44 16.66 10.59
N GLY A 4 -9.25 16.34 9.31
CA GLY A 4 -9.05 17.31 8.22
C GLY A 4 -7.67 17.26 7.54
N LYS A 5 -6.62 16.70 8.16
CA LYS A 5 -5.31 16.61 7.50
C LYS A 5 -5.27 15.52 6.43
N SER A 6 -5.98 14.41 6.63
CA SER A 6 -6.10 13.34 5.62
C SER A 6 -6.84 13.82 4.38
N GLN A 7 -7.85 14.69 4.51
CA GLN A 7 -8.52 15.31 3.36
C GLN A 7 -7.57 16.13 2.47
N LEU A 8 -6.51 16.72 3.02
CA LEU A 8 -5.51 17.45 2.21
C LEU A 8 -4.66 16.51 1.36
N LEU A 9 -4.51 15.24 1.78
CA LEU A 9 -3.77 14.22 1.05
C LEU A 9 -4.63 13.54 -0.03
N ALA A 10 -5.95 13.50 0.17
CA ALA A 10 -6.90 12.78 -0.69
C ALA A 10 -6.74 13.05 -2.20
N PRO A 11 -6.52 14.29 -2.68
CA PRO A 11 -6.34 14.57 -4.11
C PRO A 11 -5.09 13.95 -4.74
N TYR A 12 -4.11 13.55 -3.91
CA TYR A 12 -2.82 13.05 -4.37
C TYR A 12 -2.70 11.52 -4.29
N VAL A 13 -3.67 10.83 -3.69
CA VAL A 13 -3.59 9.38 -3.45
C VAL A 13 -3.45 8.61 -4.75
N GLU A 14 -4.24 8.94 -5.78
CA GLU A 14 -4.12 8.28 -7.09
C GLU A 14 -2.74 8.48 -7.73
N SER A 15 -2.18 9.70 -7.64
CA SER A 15 -0.84 9.99 -8.14
C SER A 15 0.25 9.22 -7.38
N ILE A 16 0.08 9.01 -6.08
CA ILE A 16 0.98 8.17 -5.27
C ILE A 16 0.92 6.72 -5.75
N PHE A 17 -0.28 6.17 -5.98
CA PHE A 17 -0.42 4.81 -6.54
C PHE A 17 0.20 4.69 -7.93
N SER A 18 0.04 5.69 -8.79
CA SER A 18 0.69 5.74 -10.11
C SER A 18 2.21 5.68 -9.99
N LEU A 19 2.82 6.47 -9.09
CA LEU A 19 4.26 6.43 -8.83
C LEU A 19 4.71 5.06 -8.30
N LEU A 20 3.98 4.47 -7.35
CA LEU A 20 4.27 3.14 -6.81
C LEU A 20 4.23 2.07 -7.91
N GLN A 21 3.28 2.16 -8.84
CA GLN A 21 3.20 1.28 -9.99
C GLN A 21 4.40 1.45 -10.94
N THR A 22 4.79 2.69 -11.24
CA THR A 22 6.00 2.97 -12.04
C THR A 22 7.25 2.40 -11.39
N ILE A 23 7.43 2.56 -10.07
CA ILE A 23 8.55 1.98 -9.32
C ILE A 23 8.56 0.45 -9.44
N TYR A 24 7.39 -0.19 -9.36
CA TYR A 24 7.29 -1.64 -9.46
C TYR A 24 7.64 -2.17 -10.86
N GLN A 25 7.26 -1.43 -11.91
CA GLN A 25 7.53 -1.79 -13.30
C GLN A 25 9.00 -1.55 -13.71
N ASP A 26 9.71 -0.65 -13.03
CA ASP A 26 11.12 -0.38 -13.30
C ASP A 26 12.01 -1.56 -12.83
N PRO A 27 12.79 -2.21 -13.73
CA PRO A 27 13.74 -3.24 -13.33
C PRO A 27 14.88 -2.71 -12.44
N ASN A 28 15.22 -1.43 -12.53
CA ASN A 28 16.32 -0.79 -11.81
C ASN A 28 15.86 -0.24 -10.45
N ARG A 29 15.35 -1.12 -9.59
CA ARG A 29 14.82 -0.78 -8.27
C ARG A 29 15.71 -1.29 -7.15
N SER A 30 15.99 -0.44 -6.17
CA SER A 30 16.74 -0.81 -4.98
C SER A 30 15.83 -1.41 -3.90
N GLU A 31 16.41 -2.24 -3.02
CA GLU A 31 15.69 -2.76 -1.85
C GLU A 31 15.12 -1.62 -0.99
N ALA A 32 15.91 -0.56 -0.77
CA ALA A 32 15.51 0.56 0.06
C ALA A 32 14.28 1.28 -0.52
N LEU A 33 14.23 1.47 -1.85
CA LEU A 33 13.10 2.06 -2.53
C LEU A 33 11.85 1.20 -2.35
N LEU A 34 11.96 -0.11 -2.56
CA LEU A 34 10.84 -1.05 -2.39
C LEU A 34 10.33 -1.12 -0.96
N ARG A 35 11.22 -1.10 0.04
CA ARG A 35 10.82 -1.01 1.45
C ARG A 35 10.04 0.26 1.74
N THR A 36 10.50 1.41 1.24
CA THR A 36 9.78 2.68 1.39
C THR A 36 8.42 2.63 0.70
N SER A 37 8.33 2.05 -0.49
CA SER A 37 7.06 1.84 -1.19
C SER A 37 6.08 1.00 -0.37
N MET A 38 6.54 -0.07 0.29
CA MET A 38 5.70 -0.86 1.21
C MET A 38 5.23 -0.03 2.41
N GLY A 39 6.12 0.80 2.96
CA GLY A 39 5.79 1.79 4.00
C GLY A 39 4.63 2.68 3.59
N VAL A 40 4.76 3.34 2.44
CA VAL A 40 3.74 4.25 1.89
C VAL A 40 2.39 3.56 1.70
N ILE A 41 2.37 2.32 1.18
CA ILE A 41 1.12 1.54 1.01
C ILE A 41 0.41 1.36 2.36
N GLY A 42 1.14 0.99 3.41
CA GLY A 42 0.51 0.78 4.71
C GLY A 42 0.11 2.09 5.40
N ASP A 43 0.94 3.14 5.29
CA ASP A 43 0.64 4.47 5.85
C ASP A 43 -0.64 5.06 5.21
N LEU A 44 -0.82 4.88 3.90
CA LEU A 44 -2.04 5.30 3.20
C LEU A 44 -3.27 4.53 3.70
N SER A 45 -3.13 3.22 3.96
CA SER A 45 -4.23 2.42 4.49
C SER A 45 -4.64 2.87 5.89
N GLU A 46 -3.67 3.16 6.76
CA GLU A 46 -3.94 3.66 8.12
C GLU A 46 -4.49 5.10 8.11
N THR A 47 -4.10 5.91 7.12
CA THR A 47 -4.61 7.28 6.93
C THR A 47 -6.08 7.28 6.48
N PHE A 48 -6.50 6.28 5.71
CA PHE A 48 -7.85 6.15 5.15
C PHE A 48 -8.45 4.77 5.49
N PRO A 49 -8.83 4.53 6.76
CA PRO A 49 -9.09 3.18 7.27
C PRO A 49 -10.46 2.60 6.86
N ASN A 50 -11.36 3.37 6.25
CA ASN A 50 -12.75 2.97 6.01
C ASN A 50 -12.97 2.35 4.63
N GLY A 51 -11.90 1.97 3.91
CA GLY A 51 -12.00 1.38 2.59
C GLY A 51 -12.21 2.41 1.47
N GLU A 52 -11.99 3.70 1.74
CA GLU A 52 -12.18 4.81 0.80
C GLU A 52 -11.40 4.59 -0.52
N TYR A 53 -10.25 3.92 -0.45
CA TYR A 53 -9.37 3.66 -1.59
C TYR A 53 -9.28 2.17 -1.95
N SER A 54 -10.25 1.36 -1.53
CA SER A 54 -10.25 -0.08 -1.78
C SER A 54 -10.06 -0.48 -3.24
N ALA A 55 -10.55 0.32 -4.20
CA ALA A 55 -10.33 0.13 -5.63
C ALA A 55 -8.84 0.26 -6.04
N SER A 56 -8.08 1.16 -5.39
CA SER A 56 -6.64 1.28 -5.63
C SER A 56 -5.87 0.12 -4.99
N PHE A 57 -6.24 -0.26 -3.76
CA PHE A 57 -5.62 -1.38 -3.04
C PHE A 57 -5.94 -2.76 -3.65
N SER A 58 -7.06 -2.92 -4.34
CA SER A 58 -7.47 -4.17 -4.99
C SER A 58 -6.78 -4.42 -6.33
N GLN A 59 -6.06 -3.44 -6.87
CA GLN A 59 -5.32 -3.62 -8.11
C GLN A 59 -4.28 -4.75 -7.95
N GLN A 60 -4.28 -5.68 -8.90
CA GLN A 60 -3.49 -6.92 -8.82
C GLN A 60 -2.00 -6.65 -8.58
N TRP A 61 -1.44 -5.60 -9.18
CA TRP A 61 -0.03 -5.26 -9.06
C TRP A 61 0.37 -4.89 -7.62
N VAL A 62 -0.54 -4.31 -6.82
CA VAL A 62 -0.26 -3.91 -5.43
C VAL A 62 0.01 -5.17 -4.59
N THR A 63 -0.87 -6.17 -4.72
CA THR A 63 -0.72 -7.44 -4.03
C THR A 63 0.49 -8.24 -4.54
N SER A 64 0.77 -8.19 -5.85
CA SER A 64 1.94 -8.85 -6.45
C SER A 64 3.25 -8.22 -5.95
N MET A 65 3.37 -6.89 -5.99
CA MET A 65 4.53 -6.16 -5.49
C MET A 65 4.82 -6.53 -4.02
N ALA A 66 3.82 -6.47 -3.15
CA ALA A 66 4.02 -6.80 -1.74
C ALA A 66 4.33 -8.29 -1.51
N ARG A 67 3.84 -9.19 -2.38
CA ARG A 67 4.19 -10.62 -2.33
C ARG A 67 5.64 -10.85 -2.69
N GLU A 68 6.10 -10.24 -3.78
CA GLU A 68 7.46 -10.38 -4.30
C GLU A 68 8.50 -9.83 -3.32
N VAL A 69 8.29 -8.62 -2.81
CA VAL A 69 9.20 -8.00 -1.82
C VAL A 69 9.29 -8.86 -0.56
N ARG A 70 8.17 -9.41 -0.07
CA ARG A 70 8.16 -10.30 1.10
C ARG A 70 8.89 -11.62 0.83
N ALA A 71 8.78 -12.17 -0.38
CA ALA A 71 9.32 -13.49 -0.71
C ALA A 71 10.80 -13.46 -1.10
N ASN A 72 11.36 -12.28 -1.38
CA ASN A 72 12.74 -12.15 -1.80
C ASN A 72 13.71 -12.37 -0.62
N LYS A 73 14.44 -13.49 -0.66
CA LYS A 73 15.39 -13.90 0.39
C LYS A 73 16.65 -13.04 0.46
N GLU A 74 16.96 -12.32 -0.62
CA GLU A 74 18.10 -11.40 -0.66
C GLU A 74 17.84 -10.09 0.10
N TYR A 75 16.57 -9.77 0.36
CA TYR A 75 16.20 -8.57 1.10
C TYR A 75 16.31 -8.78 2.61
N SER A 76 16.65 -7.71 3.31
CA SER A 76 16.72 -7.70 4.77
C SER A 76 15.39 -8.08 5.41
N GLN A 77 15.46 -8.63 6.63
CA GLN A 77 14.28 -8.99 7.42
C GLN A 77 13.34 -7.79 7.61
N ARG A 78 13.90 -6.59 7.83
CA ARG A 78 13.13 -5.35 7.94
C ARG A 78 12.28 -5.08 6.70
N THR A 79 12.84 -5.28 5.51
CA THR A 79 12.10 -5.10 4.24
C THR A 79 10.99 -6.15 4.10
N GLN A 80 11.27 -7.41 4.41
CA GLN A 80 10.29 -8.49 4.36
C GLN A 80 9.14 -8.29 5.36
N ASP A 81 9.45 -7.81 6.57
CA ASP A 81 8.46 -7.50 7.60
C ASP A 81 7.60 -6.29 7.22
N THR A 82 8.20 -5.25 6.64
CA THR A 82 7.45 -4.08 6.11
C THR A 82 6.50 -4.52 4.99
N ALA A 83 6.94 -5.40 4.10
CA ALA A 83 6.09 -5.97 3.05
C ALA A 83 4.98 -6.87 3.62
N ARG A 84 5.25 -7.62 4.69
CA ARG A 84 4.23 -8.40 5.41
C ARG A 84 3.15 -7.49 5.98
N TRP A 85 3.55 -6.42 6.68
CA TRP A 85 2.63 -5.43 7.22
C TRP A 85 1.81 -4.75 6.11
N ALA A 86 2.44 -4.32 5.01
CA ALA A 86 1.73 -3.74 3.87
C ALA A 86 0.65 -4.70 3.31
N ARG A 87 0.90 -6.01 3.26
CA ARG A 87 -0.11 -7.02 2.87
C ARG A 87 -1.29 -7.10 3.82
N GLU A 88 -1.06 -6.95 5.12
CA GLU A 88 -2.13 -6.89 6.11
C GLU A 88 -2.99 -5.63 5.89
N GLN A 89 -2.35 -4.51 5.59
CA GLN A 89 -3.04 -3.25 5.30
C GLN A 89 -3.87 -3.31 4.01
N ILE A 90 -3.37 -3.96 2.95
CA ILE A 90 -4.13 -4.22 1.72
C ILE A 90 -5.41 -5.03 2.02
N LYS A 91 -5.30 -6.09 2.83
CA LYS A 91 -6.47 -6.91 3.22
C LYS A 91 -7.48 -6.12 4.03
N ARG A 92 -7.02 -5.24 4.93
CA ARG A 92 -7.90 -4.38 5.75
C ARG A 92 -8.73 -3.44 4.87
N GLN A 93 -8.15 -2.86 3.83
CA GLN A 93 -8.88 -2.03 2.87
C GLN A 93 -10.02 -2.78 2.18
N SER A 94 -9.74 -4.02 1.74
CA SER A 94 -10.75 -4.86 1.10
C SER A 94 -11.88 -5.23 2.08
N ALA A 95 -11.55 -5.56 3.33
CA ALA A 95 -12.54 -5.88 4.35
C ALA A 95 -13.39 -4.67 4.76
N ALA A 96 -12.77 -3.49 4.91
CA ALA A 96 -13.47 -2.26 5.27
C ALA A 96 -14.48 -1.85 4.19
N ALA A 97 -14.11 -1.93 2.91
CA ALA A 97 -15.03 -1.64 1.81
C ALA A 97 -16.23 -2.59 1.75
N ALA A 98 -16.03 -3.88 2.05
CA ALA A 98 -17.13 -4.83 2.14
C ALA A 98 -18.12 -4.47 3.26
N ASN A 99 -17.64 -3.97 4.40
CA ASN A 99 -18.49 -3.53 5.51
C ASN A 99 -19.31 -2.28 5.15
N VAL A 100 -18.75 -1.37 4.35
CA VAL A 100 -19.46 -0.16 3.87
C VAL A 100 -20.59 -0.53 2.92
N GLN A 101 -20.43 -1.53 2.05
CA GLN A 101 -21.48 -1.95 1.12
C GLN A 101 -22.65 -2.71 1.78
N MET A 102 -22.46 -3.25 2.99
CA MET A 102 -23.48 -4.00 3.73
C MET A 102 -24.26 -3.15 4.74
N SER A 103 -23.91 -1.87 4.89
CA SER A 103 -24.57 -0.90 5.79
C SER A 103 -25.43 0.07 5.01
#